data_AF-A0A1A8KS88-F1
#
_entry.id   AF-A0A1A8KS88-F1
#
_cell.length_a   1.000
_cell.length_b   1.000
_cell.length_c   1.000
_cell.angle_alpha   90.00
_cell.angle_beta   90.00
_cell.angle_gamma   90.00
#
_symmetry.space_group_name_H-M   'P 1'
#
loop_
_entity.id
_entity.type
_entity.pdbx_description
1 polymer ?
#
loop_
_entity_poly.entity_id
_entity_poly.type
_entity_poly.pdbx_seq_one_letter_code
_entity_poly.pdbx_strand_id
1 'polypeptide(L)'
;LNKKLEQEKINHKESMKFLQNQREELQQELNKLHLETEKILQEKQDQFYSLSRKTTQTIDIRMETMRKFNEMKKVVLEDRKEQEKQRQLAAEARAATTLQTWWRSCMIRRQLGAYQKSKDKKVKKKKGNEEKGKKKAGDQK
;
A
#
# COMPACT_ATOMS: atom_id res chain seq x y z
N LEU A 1 -77.44 -68.95 1.97
CA LEU A 1 -76.65 -68.19 2.97
C LEU A 1 -75.15 -68.52 2.90
N ASN A 2 -74.73 -69.79 3.06
CA ASN A 2 -73.29 -70.17 3.05
C ASN A 2 -72.50 -69.72 1.80
N LYS A 3 -73.05 -69.85 0.59
CA LYS A 3 -72.37 -69.38 -0.64
C LYS A 3 -72.09 -67.87 -0.64
N LYS A 4 -73.02 -67.06 -0.11
CA LYS A 4 -72.83 -65.60 -0.01
C LYS A 4 -71.76 -65.24 1.03
N LEU A 5 -71.71 -65.99 2.13
CA LEU A 5 -70.71 -65.80 3.20
C LEU A 5 -69.29 -66.14 2.70
N GLU A 6 -69.11 -67.23 1.97
CA GLU A 6 -67.80 -67.59 1.42
C GLU A 6 -67.34 -66.58 0.36
N GLN A 7 -68.25 -66.08 -0.48
CA GLN A 7 -67.91 -65.01 -1.42
C GLN A 7 -67.49 -63.72 -0.70
N GLU A 8 -68.18 -63.35 0.38
CA GLU A 8 -67.84 -62.17 1.18
C GLU A 8 -66.46 -62.31 1.83
N LYS A 9 -66.10 -63.49 2.34
CA LYS A 9 -64.74 -63.77 2.85
C LYS A 9 -63.66 -63.64 1.76
N ILE A 10 -63.93 -64.11 0.54
CA ILE A 10 -63.00 -63.99 -0.59
C ILE A 10 -62.81 -62.52 -0.96
N ASN A 11 -63.92 -61.79 -1.15
CA ASN A 11 -63.90 -60.37 -1.48
C ASN A 11 -63.18 -59.54 -0.40
N HIS A 12 -63.40 -59.88 0.87
CA HIS A 12 -62.72 -59.22 1.99
C HIS A 12 -61.20 -59.45 1.94
N LYS A 13 -60.75 -60.69 1.70
CA LYS A 13 -59.31 -61.00 1.57
C LYS A 13 -58.68 -60.26 0.38
N GLU A 14 -59.36 -60.22 -0.76
CA GLU A 14 -58.89 -59.49 -1.94
C GLU A 14 -58.79 -57.98 -1.67
N SER A 15 -59.80 -57.40 -1.02
CA SER A 15 -59.82 -55.99 -0.64
C SER A 15 -58.69 -55.65 0.33
N MET A 16 -58.46 -56.50 1.33
CA MET A 16 -57.35 -56.33 2.29
C MET A 16 -55.99 -56.40 1.59
N LYS A 17 -55.80 -57.34 0.67
CA LYS A 17 -54.55 -57.47 -0.10
C LYS A 17 -54.33 -56.25 -1.01
N PHE A 18 -55.38 -55.76 -1.67
CA PHE A 18 -55.31 -54.55 -2.48
C PHE A 18 -54.89 -53.33 -1.66
N LEU A 19 -55.54 -53.11 -0.50
CA LEU A 19 -55.20 -52.00 0.39
C LEU A 19 -53.77 -52.10 0.95
N GLN A 20 -53.32 -53.32 1.27
CA GLN A 20 -51.96 -53.54 1.74
C GLN A 20 -50.94 -53.21 0.64
N ASN A 21 -51.16 -53.70 -0.59
CA ASN A 21 -50.28 -53.40 -1.72
C ASN A 21 -50.20 -51.89 -1.99
N GLN A 22 -51.34 -51.20 -2.03
CA GLN A 22 -51.36 -49.74 -2.21
C GLN A 22 -50.61 -49.01 -1.10
N ARG A 23 -50.77 -49.44 0.15
CA ARG A 23 -50.05 -48.85 1.29
C ARG A 23 -48.54 -49.06 1.13
N GLU A 24 -48.11 -50.24 0.73
CA GLU A 24 -46.69 -50.55 0.53
C GLU A 24 -46.08 -49.74 -0.63
N GLU A 25 -46.79 -49.61 -1.75
CA GLU A 25 -46.39 -48.77 -2.89
C GLU A 25 -46.24 -47.30 -2.49
N LEU A 26 -47.26 -46.74 -1.83
CA LEU A 26 -47.22 -45.35 -1.35
C LEU A 26 -46.10 -45.13 -0.32
N GLN A 27 -45.85 -46.10 0.55
CA GLN A 27 -44.76 -46.00 1.53
C GLN A 27 -43.39 -46.00 0.84
N GLN A 28 -43.21 -46.81 -0.20
CA GLN A 28 -41.97 -46.81 -0.98
C GLN A 28 -41.76 -45.50 -1.72
N GLU A 29 -42.81 -44.93 -2.32
CA GLU A 29 -42.74 -43.65 -2.99
C GLU A 29 -42.43 -42.51 -2.00
N LEU A 30 -43.09 -42.50 -0.84
CA LEU A 30 -42.78 -41.55 0.23
C LEU A 30 -41.32 -41.65 0.68
N ASN A 31 -40.80 -42.87 0.88
CA ASN A 31 -39.42 -43.07 1.30
C ASN A 31 -38.43 -42.57 0.25
N LYS A 32 -38.71 -42.79 -1.05
CA LYS A 32 -37.89 -42.28 -2.15
C LYS A 32 -37.88 -40.76 -2.17
N LEU A 33 -39.05 -40.12 -2.11
CA LEU A 33 -39.18 -38.67 -2.10
C LEU A 33 -38.48 -38.05 -0.88
N HIS A 34 -38.59 -38.71 0.28
CA HIS A 34 -37.90 -38.25 1.49
C HIS A 34 -36.38 -38.26 1.31
N LEU A 35 -35.81 -39.37 0.85
CA LEU A 35 -34.37 -39.50 0.61
C LEU A 35 -33.86 -38.51 -0.44
N GLU A 36 -34.60 -38.31 -1.53
CA GLU A 36 -34.25 -37.33 -2.57
C GLU A 36 -34.28 -35.91 -2.01
N THR A 37 -35.29 -35.58 -1.21
CA THR A 37 -35.41 -34.26 -0.59
C THR A 37 -34.28 -34.00 0.40
N GLU A 38 -33.95 -34.97 1.26
CA GLU A 38 -32.82 -34.86 2.19
C GLU A 38 -31.50 -34.66 1.46
N LYS A 39 -31.27 -35.41 0.38
CA LYS A 39 -30.07 -35.27 -0.44
C LYS A 39 -29.98 -33.87 -1.06
N ILE A 40 -31.06 -33.38 -1.66
CA ILE A 40 -31.10 -32.03 -2.23
C ILE A 40 -30.86 -30.98 -1.14
N LEU A 41 -31.46 -31.14 0.04
CA LEU A 41 -31.28 -30.23 1.15
C LEU A 41 -29.81 -30.16 1.58
N GLN A 42 -29.15 -31.32 1.72
CA GLN A 42 -27.74 -31.39 2.08
C GLN A 42 -26.85 -30.73 1.01
N GLU A 43 -27.07 -31.04 -0.27
CA GLU A 43 -26.32 -30.43 -1.37
C GLU A 43 -26.48 -28.90 -1.40
N LYS A 44 -27.70 -28.39 -1.17
CA LYS A 44 -27.95 -26.95 -1.11
C LYS A 44 -27.30 -26.30 0.10
N GLN A 45 -27.31 -26.97 1.25
CA GLN A 45 -26.65 -26.48 2.45
C GLN A 45 -25.12 -26.40 2.25
N ASP A 46 -24.52 -27.41 1.64
CA ASP A 46 -23.09 -27.43 1.33
C ASP A 46 -22.70 -26.36 0.31
N GLN A 47 -23.51 -26.17 -0.73
CA GLN A 47 -23.35 -25.08 -1.70
C GLN A 47 -23.42 -23.72 -1.02
N PHE A 48 -24.42 -23.50 -0.16
CA PHE A 48 -24.59 -22.26 0.58
C PHE A 48 -23.37 -21.96 1.46
N TYR A 49 -22.91 -22.92 2.26
CA TYR A 49 -21.74 -22.73 3.10
C TYR A 49 -20.45 -22.51 2.30
N SER A 50 -20.29 -23.22 1.18
CA SER A 50 -19.15 -23.00 0.26
C SER A 50 -19.13 -21.58 -0.29
N LEU A 51 -20.28 -21.07 -0.76
CA LEU A 51 -20.42 -19.71 -1.26
C LEU A 51 -20.21 -18.67 -0.16
N SER A 52 -20.77 -18.91 1.02
CA SER A 52 -20.60 -18.04 2.19
C SER A 52 -19.12 -17.91 2.59
N ARG A 53 -18.38 -19.02 2.65
CA ARG A 53 -16.94 -19.02 2.92
C ARG A 53 -16.15 -18.24 1.86
N LYS A 54 -16.41 -18.49 0.57
CA LYS A 54 -15.75 -17.78 -0.55
C LYS A 54 -16.02 -16.28 -0.51
N THR A 55 -17.25 -15.89 -0.17
CA THR A 55 -17.66 -14.49 -0.06
C THR A 55 -16.92 -13.80 1.08
N THR A 56 -16.91 -14.43 2.26
CA THR A 56 -16.18 -13.93 3.44
C THR A 56 -14.69 -13.74 3.13
N GLN A 57 -14.05 -14.76 2.55
CA GLN A 57 -12.64 -14.70 2.16
C GLN A 57 -12.36 -13.56 1.17
N THR A 58 -13.24 -13.35 0.20
CA THR A 58 -13.10 -12.27 -0.78
C THR A 58 -13.23 -10.89 -0.12
N ILE A 59 -14.16 -10.75 0.83
CA ILE A 59 -14.32 -9.52 1.63
C ILE A 59 -13.05 -9.26 2.44
N ASP A 60 -12.48 -10.27 3.10
CA ASP A 60 -11.26 -10.13 3.87
C ASP A 60 -10.07 -9.69 3.02
N ILE A 61 -9.86 -10.32 1.87
CA ILE A 61 -8.82 -9.93 0.91
C ILE A 61 -9.02 -8.49 0.44
N ARG A 62 -10.27 -8.09 0.16
CA ARG A 62 -10.59 -6.72 -0.25
C ARG A 62 -10.31 -5.70 0.86
N MET A 63 -10.64 -6.03 2.11
CA MET A 63 -10.37 -5.14 3.24
C MET A 63 -8.85 -5.00 3.49
N GLU A 64 -8.10 -6.10 3.40
CA GLU A 64 -6.66 -6.09 3.58
C GLU A 64 -5.95 -5.30 2.47
N THR A 65 -6.35 -5.49 1.21
CA THR A 65 -5.79 -4.72 0.09
C THR A 65 -6.10 -3.23 0.21
N MET A 66 -7.32 -2.87 0.63
CA MET A 66 -7.69 -1.48 0.90
C MET A 66 -6.85 -0.86 2.03
N ARG A 67 -6.61 -1.61 3.10
CA ARG A 67 -5.74 -1.18 4.21
C ARG A 67 -4.32 -0.90 3.71
N LYS A 68 -3.72 -1.84 2.95
CA LYS A 68 -2.38 -1.67 2.36
C LYS A 68 -2.32 -0.46 1.43
N PHE A 69 -3.32 -0.27 0.58
CA PHE A 69 -3.38 0.87 -0.32
C PHE A 69 -3.41 2.21 0.44
N ASN A 70 -4.21 2.29 1.51
CA ASN A 70 -4.27 3.49 2.34
C ASN A 70 -2.94 3.78 3.06
N GLU A 71 -2.26 2.74 3.55
CA GLU A 71 -0.94 2.89 4.17
C GLU A 71 0.10 3.40 3.16
N MET A 72 0.14 2.79 1.96
CA MET A 72 1.02 3.26 0.89
C MET A 72 0.72 4.70 0.49
N LYS A 73 -0.56 5.07 0.39
CA LYS A 73 -0.97 6.45 0.10
C LYS A 73 -0.50 7.42 1.19
N LYS A 74 -0.55 7.02 2.46
CA LYS A 74 -0.08 7.83 3.58
C LYS A 74 1.43 8.08 3.47
N VAL A 75 2.23 7.03 3.26
CA VAL A 75 3.69 7.13 3.06
C VAL A 75 4.03 8.05 1.90
N VAL A 76 3.34 7.91 0.75
CA VAL A 76 3.56 8.80 -0.41
C VAL A 76 3.23 10.26 -0.10
N LEU A 77 2.17 10.52 0.68
CA LEU A 77 1.81 11.87 1.08
C LEU A 77 2.85 12.46 2.05
N GLU A 78 3.36 11.67 2.99
CA GLU A 78 4.41 12.08 3.93
C GLU A 78 5.72 12.38 3.21
N ASP A 79 6.16 11.51 2.29
CA ASP A 79 7.35 11.73 1.48
C ASP A 79 7.24 13.01 0.64
N ARG A 80 6.08 13.26 0.00
CA ARG A 80 5.84 14.52 -0.73
C ARG A 80 5.93 15.76 0.17
N LYS A 81 5.41 15.69 1.38
CA LYS A 81 5.49 16.79 2.35
C LYS A 81 6.93 17.04 2.78
N GLU A 82 7.69 15.99 3.05
CA GLU A 82 9.10 16.13 3.44
C GLU A 82 9.94 16.67 2.28
N GLN A 83 9.75 16.18 1.06
CA GLN A 83 10.42 16.72 -0.13
C GLN A 83 10.14 18.21 -0.33
N GLU A 84 8.89 18.65 -0.13
CA GLU A 84 8.54 20.06 -0.23
C GLU A 84 9.24 20.90 0.84
N LYS A 85 9.28 20.42 2.09
CA LYS A 85 10.02 21.07 3.17
C LYS A 85 11.52 21.18 2.86
N GLN A 86 12.12 20.11 2.34
CA GLN A 86 13.53 20.13 1.92
C GLN A 86 13.79 21.13 0.79
N ARG A 87 12.87 21.24 -0.18
CA ARG A 87 12.96 22.26 -1.24
C ARG A 87 12.93 23.68 -0.69
N GLN A 88 12.07 23.94 0.29
CA GLN A 88 11.97 25.26 0.93
C GLN A 88 13.25 25.60 1.70
N LEU A 89 13.74 24.69 2.54
CA LEU A 89 15.00 24.88 3.27
C LEU A 89 16.19 25.10 2.33
N ALA A 90 16.27 24.36 1.22
CA ALA A 90 17.30 24.56 0.22
C ALA A 90 17.19 25.91 -0.52
N ALA A 91 15.97 26.41 -0.74
CA ALA A 91 15.75 27.74 -1.29
C ALA A 91 16.18 28.84 -0.31
N GLU A 92 15.82 28.73 0.96
CA GLU A 92 16.22 29.64 2.04
C GLU A 92 17.74 29.67 2.20
N ALA A 93 18.39 28.51 2.24
CA ALA A 93 19.85 28.41 2.34
C ALA A 93 20.56 29.08 1.15
N ARG A 94 20.03 28.92 -0.07
CA ARG A 94 20.55 29.57 -1.28
C ARG A 94 20.37 31.09 -1.22
N ALA A 95 19.21 31.57 -0.80
CA ALA A 95 18.96 33.00 -0.62
C ALA A 95 19.89 33.60 0.44
N ALA A 96 20.02 32.95 1.61
CA ALA A 96 20.93 33.36 2.67
C ALA A 96 22.38 33.41 2.19
N THR A 97 22.85 32.39 1.47
CA THR A 97 24.21 32.34 0.89
C THR A 97 24.44 33.49 -0.10
N THR A 98 23.44 33.79 -0.93
CA THR A 98 23.50 34.90 -1.90
C THR A 98 23.62 36.24 -1.18
N LEU A 99 22.79 36.46 -0.16
CA LEU A 99 22.83 37.67 0.67
C LEU A 99 24.17 37.81 1.40
N GLN A 100 24.65 36.73 2.02
CA GLN A 100 25.95 36.72 2.69
C GLN A 100 27.09 37.05 1.72
N THR A 101 27.08 36.48 0.52
CA THR A 101 28.11 36.70 -0.50
C THR A 101 28.07 38.14 -1.02
N TRP A 102 26.86 38.68 -1.25
CA TRP A 102 26.67 40.08 -1.61
C TRP A 102 27.18 41.01 -0.53
N TRP A 103 26.85 40.74 0.74
CA TRP A 103 27.31 41.53 1.88
C TRP A 103 28.82 41.50 2.04
N ARG A 104 29.45 40.32 1.98
CA ARG A 104 30.92 40.16 2.00
C ARG A 104 31.57 40.98 0.88
N SER A 105 31.02 40.90 -0.34
CA SER A 105 31.51 41.69 -1.48
C SER A 105 31.35 43.20 -1.25
N CYS A 106 30.25 43.64 -0.66
CA CYS A 106 30.02 45.03 -0.27
C CYS A 106 31.02 45.50 0.79
N MET A 107 31.29 44.70 1.82
CA MET A 107 32.28 45.02 2.87
C MET A 107 33.68 45.20 2.28
N ILE A 108 34.09 44.32 1.35
CA ILE A 108 35.38 44.41 0.65
C ILE A 108 35.45 45.70 -0.18
N ARG A 109 34.43 45.97 -1.02
CA ARG A 109 34.42 47.15 -1.90
C ARG A 109 34.40 48.47 -1.12
N ARG A 110 33.69 48.50 0.02
CA ARG A 110 33.60 49.68 0.90
C ARG A 110 34.71 49.74 1.95
N GLN A 111 35.62 48.76 1.98
CA GLN A 111 36.73 48.65 2.94
C GLN A 111 36.27 48.77 4.41
N LEU A 112 35.13 48.14 4.73
CA LEU A 112 34.56 48.14 6.07
C LEU A 112 35.07 46.96 6.89
N GLY A 113 35.31 47.18 8.19
CA GLY A 113 35.75 46.14 9.12
C GLY A 113 37.20 45.66 8.87
N ALA A 114 37.44 44.35 8.98
CA ALA A 114 38.77 43.74 8.87
C ALA A 114 39.45 43.90 7.48
N TYR A 115 38.73 44.39 6.47
CA TYR A 115 39.24 44.66 5.12
C TYR A 115 39.64 46.13 4.90
N GLN A 116 39.60 46.95 5.95
CA GLN A 116 40.09 48.31 5.91
C GLN A 116 41.60 48.28 5.70
N LYS A 117 42.09 48.85 4.60
CA LYS A 117 43.54 49.02 4.39
C LYS A 117 44.06 49.85 5.56
N SER A 118 44.92 49.27 6.40
CA SER A 118 45.67 50.01 7.40
C SER A 118 46.32 51.19 6.69
N LYS A 119 46.08 52.41 7.17
CA LYS A 119 46.81 53.59 6.70
C LYS A 119 48.26 53.39 7.11
N ASP A 120 49.05 52.76 6.24
CA ASP A 120 50.48 52.60 6.43
C ASP A 120 51.09 54.00 6.59
N LYS A 121 51.53 54.29 7.81
CA LYS A 121 52.29 55.50 8.13
C LYS A 121 53.55 55.46 7.26
N LYS A 122 53.66 56.42 6.34
CA LYS A 122 54.89 56.82 5.63
C LYS A 122 56.11 56.72 6.56
N VAL A 123 56.96 55.72 6.38
CA VAL A 123 58.34 55.78 6.88
C VAL A 123 59.25 56.18 5.72
N LYS A 124 59.72 57.42 5.80
CA LYS A 124 60.63 58.10 4.88
C LYS A 124 62.04 57.49 5.05
N LYS A 125 62.43 56.50 4.23
CA LYS A 125 63.82 55.98 4.25
C LYS A 125 64.71 56.82 3.34
N LYS A 126 65.74 57.42 3.96
CA LYS A 126 66.74 58.32 3.40
C LYS A 126 67.64 57.60 2.38
N LYS A 127 68.00 58.38 1.36
CA LYS A 127 68.95 58.16 0.26
C LYS A 127 70.30 57.62 0.77
N GLY A 128 70.80 56.54 0.15
CA GLY A 128 72.16 56.02 0.29
C GLY A 128 72.59 55.46 -1.06
N ASN A 129 73.44 56.21 -1.74
CA ASN A 129 73.95 55.98 -3.08
C ASN A 129 75.30 55.26 -2.93
N GLU A 130 75.48 54.09 -3.54
CA GLU A 130 76.83 53.61 -3.85
C GLU A 130 76.82 52.75 -5.12
N GLU A 131 77.79 53.07 -5.97
CA GLU A 131 77.86 52.78 -7.40
C GLU A 131 78.50 51.42 -7.72
N LYS A 132 78.04 50.89 -8.87
CA LYS A 132 78.82 50.22 -9.94
C LYS A 132 79.78 49.07 -9.59
N GLY A 133 79.34 47.87 -9.96
CA GLY A 133 80.21 46.78 -10.45
C GLY A 133 79.58 46.12 -11.67
N LYS A 134 80.18 46.26 -12.85
CA LYS A 134 79.63 45.92 -14.17
C LYS A 134 80.17 44.55 -14.64
N LYS A 135 79.25 43.64 -14.98
CA LYS A 135 79.28 42.53 -15.98
C LYS A 135 80.44 41.52 -16.00
N LYS A 136 80.09 40.22 -15.95
CA LYS A 136 80.19 39.19 -17.02
C LYS A 136 79.17 38.08 -16.66
N ALA A 137 78.10 37.86 -17.44
CA ALA A 137 78.00 36.96 -18.58
C ALA A 137 78.44 35.51 -18.25
N GLY A 138 77.46 34.60 -18.13
CA GLY A 138 77.66 33.17 -17.91
C GLY A 138 76.31 32.46 -17.93
N ASP A 139 76.16 31.62 -18.94
CA ASP A 139 74.97 30.95 -19.45
C ASP A 139 74.63 29.65 -18.67
N GLN A 140 73.44 29.09 -18.97
CA GLN A 140 73.00 27.69 -18.80
C GLN A 140 72.27 27.17 -17.55
N LYS A 141 71.12 26.55 -17.90
CA LYS A 141 70.34 25.44 -17.30
C LYS A 141 69.25 25.75 -16.29
#